data_AF-A0A849QMA6-F1
#
_entry.id   AF-A0A849QMA6-F1
#
_cell.length_a   1.000
_cell.length_b   1.000
_cell.length_c   1.000
_cell.angle_alpha   90.00
_cell.angle_beta   90.00
_cell.angle_gamma   90.00
#
_symmetry.space_group_name_H-M   'P 1'
#
loop_
_entity.id
_entity.type
_entity.pdbx_description
1 polymer ?
#
loop_
_entity_poly.entity_id
_entity_poly.type
_entity_poly.pdbx_seq_one_letter_code
_entity_poly.pdbx_strand_id
1 'polypeptide(L)'
;MAEWTLDHLLNTAPDDFENLVAYLFKQMGYGASVTRYSRDGGVDIELSLEHFGLSHRWLVQVKRYADAVGVKEVREYSSLRYRDTVDGVIIVTTSDFTKDAEGEAAKHNVKLIGGALLVEMLNHYCSDAQSQVSSAASDTNLPDKNNSVIDGAILKSGENVLASESVVIGRNRLAMVVTNKNIFFKKGTGGMLSNKSEIFRRIGVNEIIGVHAEAKHIFLLTGSKDIEIIGIQPKNREKVLDLLGRLRADYLKGEHLLRLTRTGAQFLILTNKRLAIINMRDDSREEIKVKGIIGSQVVNGGLFKKAKLIVSESGDDVQKREIEVDDAGAWQKAIEDAVRVS
;
A
#
# COMPACT_ATOMS: atom_id res chain seq x y z
N MET A 1 -19.46 -4.58 -23.48
CA MET A 1 -18.68 -4.06 -22.35
C MET A 1 -19.65 -3.28 -21.48
N ALA A 2 -19.50 -3.31 -20.15
CA ALA A 2 -20.35 -2.48 -19.31
C ALA A 2 -20.01 -1.00 -19.59
N GLU A 3 -21.01 -0.12 -19.59
CA GLU A 3 -20.84 1.33 -19.74
C GLU A 3 -21.13 2.06 -18.43
N TRP A 4 -20.29 3.05 -18.09
CA TRP A 4 -20.49 3.97 -16.98
C TRP A 4 -21.82 4.69 -17.16
N THR A 5 -22.52 4.92 -16.05
CA THR A 5 -23.81 5.64 -16.02
C THR A 5 -23.81 6.61 -14.84
N LEU A 6 -24.70 7.59 -14.87
CA LEU A 6 -24.83 8.57 -13.79
C LEU A 6 -25.16 7.92 -12.45
N ASP A 7 -26.02 6.90 -12.46
CA ASP A 7 -26.40 6.12 -11.28
C ASP A 7 -25.18 5.43 -10.65
N HIS A 8 -24.25 4.92 -11.46
CA HIS A 8 -22.99 4.36 -10.93
C HIS A 8 -22.18 5.44 -10.19
N LEU A 9 -22.08 6.65 -10.76
CA LEU A 9 -21.32 7.74 -10.16
C LEU A 9 -21.96 8.27 -8.87
N LEU A 10 -23.29 8.40 -8.84
CA LEU A 10 -24.04 8.82 -7.65
C LEU A 10 -23.95 7.81 -6.50
N ASN A 11 -23.90 6.52 -6.83
CA ASN A 11 -23.75 5.45 -5.85
C ASN A 11 -22.29 5.16 -5.45
N THR A 12 -21.33 5.82 -6.09
CA THR A 12 -19.90 5.75 -5.72
C THR A 12 -19.65 6.64 -4.50
N ALA A 13 -18.91 6.16 -3.49
CA ALA A 13 -18.61 6.96 -2.29
C ALA A 13 -17.88 8.28 -2.66
N PRO A 14 -18.05 9.40 -1.91
CA PRO A 14 -17.45 10.69 -2.26
C PRO A 14 -15.94 10.62 -2.56
N ASP A 15 -15.16 10.01 -1.68
CA ASP A 15 -13.71 9.85 -1.86
C ASP A 15 -13.38 8.93 -3.05
N ASP A 16 -14.17 7.88 -3.28
CA ASP A 16 -13.99 7.00 -4.45
C ASP A 16 -14.31 7.73 -5.75
N PHE A 17 -15.27 8.66 -5.72
CA PHE A 17 -15.63 9.48 -6.86
C PHE A 17 -14.52 10.50 -7.19
N GLU A 18 -13.90 11.13 -6.18
CA GLU A 18 -12.69 11.94 -6.35
C GLU A 18 -11.53 11.12 -6.96
N ASN A 19 -11.32 9.91 -6.46
CA ASN A 19 -10.28 9.02 -6.98
C ASN A 19 -10.57 8.55 -8.42
N LEU A 20 -11.84 8.29 -8.76
CA LEU A 20 -12.27 7.95 -10.12
C LEU A 20 -12.00 9.10 -11.09
N VAL A 21 -12.35 10.33 -10.69
CA VAL A 21 -12.05 11.54 -11.47
C VAL A 21 -10.55 11.74 -11.62
N ALA A 22 -9.74 11.52 -10.57
CA ALA A 22 -8.29 11.58 -10.66
C ALA A 22 -7.71 10.50 -11.58
N TYR A 23 -8.27 9.29 -11.54
CA TYR A 23 -7.89 8.19 -12.43
C TYR A 23 -8.21 8.52 -13.89
N LEU A 24 -9.38 9.09 -14.17
CA LEU A 24 -9.77 9.57 -15.49
C LEU A 24 -8.73 10.56 -16.03
N PHE A 25 -8.35 11.58 -15.26
CA PHE A 25 -7.32 12.52 -15.70
C PHE A 25 -5.95 11.86 -15.95
N LYS A 26 -5.58 10.82 -15.18
CA LYS A 26 -4.37 10.03 -15.49
C LYS A 26 -4.46 9.29 -16.82
N GLN A 27 -5.62 8.69 -17.11
CA GLN A 27 -5.84 8.00 -18.40
C GLN A 27 -5.80 8.99 -19.58
N MET A 28 -6.15 10.25 -19.34
CA MET A 28 -6.01 11.34 -20.31
C MET A 28 -4.58 11.89 -20.42
N GLY A 29 -3.61 11.37 -19.66
CA GLY A 29 -2.19 11.74 -19.73
C GLY A 29 -1.74 12.84 -18.77
N TYR A 30 -2.56 13.25 -17.80
CA TYR A 30 -2.18 14.22 -16.78
C TYR A 30 -1.49 13.54 -15.59
N GLY A 31 -0.54 14.24 -14.96
CA GLY A 31 -0.21 13.97 -13.57
C GLY A 31 -1.40 14.36 -12.70
N ALA A 32 -1.96 13.44 -11.92
CA ALA A 32 -3.11 13.75 -11.05
C ALA A 32 -2.93 13.17 -9.65
N SER A 33 -3.16 13.98 -8.62
CA SER A 33 -3.08 13.58 -7.22
C SER A 33 -4.24 14.12 -6.42
N VAL A 34 -4.96 13.25 -5.71
CA VAL A 34 -5.99 13.65 -4.74
C VAL A 34 -5.32 14.37 -3.57
N THR A 35 -5.82 15.55 -3.23
CA THR A 35 -5.33 16.39 -2.13
C THR A 35 -5.97 15.97 -0.81
N ARG A 36 -5.23 16.09 0.30
CA ARG A 36 -5.75 15.68 1.61
C ARG A 36 -6.66 16.76 2.18
N TYR A 37 -7.86 16.38 2.59
CA TYR A 37 -8.79 17.28 3.29
C TYR A 37 -8.18 17.78 4.61
N SER A 38 -7.85 19.08 4.70
CA SER A 38 -7.97 19.90 5.93
C SER A 38 -7.29 21.28 5.86
N ARG A 39 -6.56 21.66 4.80
CA ARG A 39 -5.96 23.01 4.73
C ARG A 39 -6.01 23.72 3.38
N ASP A 40 -6.45 23.05 2.31
CA ASP A 40 -6.33 23.58 0.96
C ASP A 40 -7.61 24.24 0.42
N GLY A 41 -8.56 24.60 1.29
CA GLY A 41 -9.69 25.48 0.94
C GLY A 41 -10.66 24.93 -0.13
N GLY A 42 -10.91 23.62 -0.15
CA GLY A 42 -11.82 22.98 -1.11
C GLY A 42 -11.15 22.71 -2.46
N VAL A 43 -10.08 21.93 -2.43
CA VAL A 43 -9.44 21.33 -3.61
C VAL A 43 -9.42 19.84 -3.33
N ASP A 44 -9.88 19.04 -4.30
CA ASP A 44 -9.93 17.59 -4.17
C ASP A 44 -8.85 16.91 -5.01
N ILE A 45 -8.47 17.50 -6.15
CA ILE A 45 -7.42 16.95 -7.02
C ILE A 45 -6.52 18.07 -7.55
N GLU A 46 -5.23 17.83 -7.56
CA GLU A 46 -4.24 18.65 -8.26
C GLU A 46 -3.80 17.94 -9.55
N LEU A 47 -3.84 18.68 -10.66
CA LEU A 47 -3.36 18.21 -11.96
C LEU A 47 -2.08 18.95 -12.36
N SER A 48 -1.15 18.22 -12.95
CA SER A 48 0.03 18.76 -13.61
C SER A 48 0.14 18.21 -15.04
N LEU A 49 0.50 19.08 -15.97
CA LEU A 49 0.87 18.72 -17.34
C LEU A 49 2.18 19.39 -17.68
N GLU A 50 3.18 18.59 -18.03
CA GLU A 50 4.49 19.08 -18.45
C GLU A 50 4.77 18.68 -19.90
N HIS A 51 4.97 19.66 -20.77
CA HIS A 51 5.26 19.42 -22.17
C HIS A 51 6.19 20.50 -22.74
N PHE A 52 7.28 20.09 -23.39
CA PHE A 52 8.31 20.99 -23.95
C PHE A 52 8.82 22.07 -22.97
N GLY A 53 8.89 21.75 -21.67
CA GLY A 53 9.33 22.70 -20.64
C GLY A 53 8.26 23.71 -20.19
N LEU A 54 7.03 23.62 -20.72
CA LEU A 54 5.85 24.30 -20.18
C LEU A 54 5.24 23.43 -19.09
N SER A 55 4.96 24.00 -17.94
CA SER A 55 4.24 23.36 -16.84
C SER A 55 2.90 24.07 -16.65
N HIS A 56 1.82 23.29 -16.65
CA HIS A 56 0.49 23.76 -16.33
C HIS A 56 -0.04 23.02 -15.11
N ARG A 57 -0.53 23.76 -14.13
CA ARG A 57 -1.09 23.22 -12.88
C ARG A 57 -2.53 23.66 -12.72
N TRP A 58 -3.42 22.69 -12.55
CA TRP A 58 -4.85 22.93 -12.39
C TRP A 58 -5.35 22.34 -11.09
N LEU A 59 -6.32 23.01 -10.48
CA LEU A 59 -7.00 22.53 -9.28
C LEU A 59 -8.40 22.05 -9.65
N VAL A 60 -8.80 20.90 -9.11
CA VAL A 60 -10.11 20.31 -9.37
C VAL A 60 -10.88 20.21 -8.06
N GLN A 61 -12.11 20.69 -8.08
CA GLN A 61 -13.11 20.38 -7.08
C GLN A 61 -14.12 19.40 -7.68
N VAL A 62 -14.43 18.36 -6.94
CA VAL A 62 -15.39 17.31 -7.28
C VAL A 62 -16.63 17.47 -6.40
N LYS A 63 -17.82 17.38 -7.02
CA LYS A 63 -19.12 17.53 -6.36
C LYS A 63 -20.05 16.39 -6.75
N ARG A 64 -20.20 15.41 -5.87
CA ARG A 64 -21.16 14.32 -6.06
C ARG A 64 -22.57 14.74 -5.61
N TYR A 65 -23.27 15.50 -6.45
CA TYR A 65 -24.61 16.03 -6.18
C TYR A 65 -25.67 15.43 -7.10
N ALA A 66 -26.92 15.41 -6.61
CA ALA A 66 -28.10 15.12 -7.43
C ALA A 66 -28.66 16.41 -8.05
N ASP A 67 -28.61 17.52 -7.31
CA ASP A 67 -29.08 18.83 -7.76
C ASP A 67 -27.99 19.60 -8.51
N ALA A 68 -28.42 20.53 -9.36
CA ALA A 68 -27.52 21.36 -10.15
C ALA A 68 -26.65 22.27 -9.28
N VAL A 69 -25.39 22.44 -9.67
CA VAL A 69 -24.43 23.30 -8.99
C VAL A 69 -24.73 24.78 -9.29
N GLY A 70 -24.75 25.60 -8.24
CA GLY A 70 -25.10 27.01 -8.28
C GLY A 70 -23.91 27.95 -8.50
N VAL A 71 -24.23 29.23 -8.70
CA VAL A 71 -23.24 30.32 -8.82
C VAL A 71 -22.32 30.43 -7.61
N LYS A 72 -22.84 30.13 -6.41
CA LYS A 72 -22.10 30.32 -5.15
C LYS A 72 -20.84 29.47 -5.14
N GLU A 73 -20.97 28.20 -5.51
CA GLU A 73 -19.89 27.24 -5.59
C GLU A 73 -18.85 27.68 -6.62
N VAL A 74 -19.30 28.11 -7.82
CA VAL A 74 -18.38 28.61 -8.86
C VAL A 74 -17.56 29.82 -8.36
N ARG A 75 -18.19 30.76 -7.66
CA ARG A 75 -17.50 31.92 -7.08
C ARG A 75 -16.50 31.52 -6.02
N GLU A 76 -16.88 30.62 -5.11
CA GLU A 76 -16.01 30.11 -4.05
C GLU A 76 -14.70 29.55 -4.64
N TYR A 77 -14.82 28.63 -5.61
CA TYR A 77 -13.67 27.96 -6.20
C TYR A 77 -12.90 28.80 -7.20
N SER A 78 -13.53 29.80 -7.82
CA SER A 78 -12.83 30.74 -8.73
C SER A 78 -11.66 31.47 -8.06
N SER A 79 -11.71 31.64 -6.74
CA SER A 79 -10.66 32.31 -5.96
C SER A 79 -9.37 31.48 -5.87
N LEU A 80 -9.45 30.15 -6.05
CA LEU A 80 -8.32 29.24 -5.95
C LEU A 80 -7.27 29.46 -7.04
N ARG A 81 -7.67 30.05 -8.18
CA ARG A 81 -6.75 30.40 -9.27
C ARG A 81 -5.72 31.46 -8.90
N TYR A 82 -5.95 32.20 -7.82
CA TYR A 82 -5.02 33.24 -7.37
C TYR A 82 -3.88 32.68 -6.49
N ARG A 83 -3.83 31.36 -6.28
CA ARG A 83 -2.71 30.70 -5.61
C ARG A 83 -1.49 30.66 -6.51
N ASP A 84 -0.31 30.75 -5.90
CA ASP A 84 0.95 30.66 -6.63
C ASP A 84 0.98 29.39 -7.48
N THR A 85 1.42 29.54 -8.73
CA THR A 85 1.60 28.46 -9.73
C THR A 85 0.32 27.77 -10.22
N VAL A 86 -0.88 28.31 -10.01
CA VAL A 86 -2.14 27.71 -10.52
C VAL A 86 -2.63 28.42 -11.79
N ASP A 87 -2.83 27.67 -12.86
CA ASP A 87 -3.27 28.20 -14.17
C ASP A 87 -4.80 28.23 -14.32
N GLY A 88 -5.51 27.37 -13.58
CA GLY A 88 -6.96 27.31 -13.67
C GLY A 88 -7.61 26.34 -12.70
N VAL A 89 -8.94 26.38 -12.69
CA VAL A 89 -9.79 25.58 -11.80
C VAL A 89 -10.81 24.81 -12.63
N ILE A 90 -11.04 23.55 -12.26
CA ILE A 90 -12.05 22.67 -12.86
C ILE A 90 -13.05 22.29 -11.76
N ILE A 91 -14.34 22.36 -12.07
CA ILE A 91 -15.39 21.80 -11.21
C ILE A 91 -16.01 20.61 -11.94
N VAL A 92 -15.97 19.45 -11.29
CA VAL A 92 -16.52 18.18 -11.78
C VAL A 92 -17.72 17.80 -10.95
N THR A 93 -18.83 17.41 -11.57
CA THR A 93 -20.03 16.99 -10.83
C THR A 93 -20.76 15.81 -11.45
N THR A 94 -21.51 15.07 -10.63
CA THR A 94 -22.48 14.05 -11.06
C THR A 94 -23.84 14.63 -11.46
N SER A 95 -24.04 15.94 -11.36
CA SER A 95 -25.26 16.63 -11.82
C SER A 95 -24.92 17.59 -12.97
N ASP A 96 -25.66 18.68 -13.10
CA ASP A 96 -25.40 19.74 -14.09
C ASP A 96 -25.13 21.08 -13.40
N PHE A 97 -24.93 22.13 -14.19
CA PHE A 97 -24.73 23.49 -13.70
C PHE A 97 -25.95 24.35 -14.03
N THR A 98 -26.27 25.29 -13.14
CA THR A 98 -27.27 26.32 -13.45
C THR A 98 -26.75 27.28 -14.53
N LYS A 99 -27.63 27.88 -15.34
CA LYS A 99 -27.23 28.86 -16.38
C LYS A 99 -26.40 30.03 -15.82
N ASP A 100 -26.74 30.47 -14.62
CA ASP A 100 -25.99 31.54 -13.96
C ASP A 100 -24.59 31.05 -13.55
N ALA A 101 -24.44 29.79 -13.12
CA ALA A 101 -23.15 29.19 -12.78
C ALA A 101 -22.26 29.05 -14.02
N GLU A 102 -22.82 28.66 -15.17
CA GLU A 102 -22.10 28.63 -16.44
C GLU A 102 -21.62 30.03 -16.86
N GLY A 103 -22.49 31.04 -16.74
CA GLY A 103 -22.15 32.43 -17.04
C GLY A 103 -21.08 32.99 -16.11
N GLU A 104 -21.09 32.59 -14.84
CA GLU A 104 -20.07 32.96 -13.86
C GLU A 104 -18.72 32.26 -14.13
N ALA A 105 -18.76 30.96 -14.48
CA ALA A 105 -17.56 30.18 -14.78
C ALA A 105 -16.81 30.73 -16.00
N ALA A 106 -17.54 31.15 -17.03
CA ALA A 106 -16.98 31.80 -18.21
C ALA A 106 -16.23 33.10 -17.89
N LYS A 107 -16.75 33.92 -16.96
CA LYS A 107 -16.11 35.18 -16.53
C LYS A 107 -14.82 34.94 -15.75
N HIS A 108 -14.73 33.83 -15.03
CA HIS A 108 -13.63 33.54 -14.11
C HIS A 108 -12.67 32.44 -14.58
N ASN A 109 -12.81 32.00 -15.84
CA ASN A 109 -12.02 30.91 -16.44
C ASN A 109 -12.06 29.61 -15.61
N VAL A 110 -13.22 29.29 -15.05
CA VAL A 110 -13.48 28.00 -14.39
C VAL A 110 -14.01 27.02 -15.44
N LYS A 111 -13.42 25.83 -15.53
CA LYS A 111 -13.91 24.78 -16.43
C LYS A 111 -14.95 23.93 -15.71
N LEU A 112 -16.00 23.55 -16.43
CA LEU A 112 -17.13 22.79 -15.88
C LEU A 112 -17.20 21.43 -16.57
N ILE A 113 -17.28 20.36 -15.78
CA ILE A 113 -17.51 19.00 -16.26
C ILE A 113 -18.77 18.48 -15.56
N GLY A 114 -19.89 18.51 -16.28
CA GLY A 114 -21.18 17.97 -15.82
C GLY A 114 -21.24 16.45 -15.96
N GLY A 115 -22.27 15.85 -15.35
CA GLY A 115 -22.40 14.41 -15.22
C GLY A 115 -22.47 13.67 -16.56
N ALA A 116 -23.17 14.24 -17.55
CA ALA A 116 -23.25 13.65 -18.89
C ALA A 116 -21.88 13.59 -19.57
N LEU A 117 -21.13 14.70 -19.55
CA LEU A 117 -19.78 14.77 -20.11
C LEU A 117 -18.82 13.86 -19.34
N LEU A 118 -18.92 13.81 -18.02
CA LEU A 118 -18.08 12.94 -17.18
C LEU A 118 -18.27 11.46 -17.54
N VAL A 119 -19.51 11.02 -17.75
CA VAL A 119 -19.82 9.66 -18.18
C VAL A 119 -19.21 9.35 -19.55
N GLU A 120 -19.34 10.27 -20.51
CA GLU A 120 -18.75 10.12 -21.84
C GLU A 120 -17.22 9.97 -21.76
N MET A 121 -16.57 10.82 -20.98
CA MET A 121 -15.13 10.77 -20.74
C MET A 121 -14.71 9.44 -20.09
N LEU A 122 -15.44 8.95 -19.09
CA LEU A 122 -15.15 7.68 -18.43
C LEU A 122 -15.33 6.47 -19.36
N ASN A 123 -16.36 6.48 -20.20
CA ASN A 123 -16.55 5.42 -21.18
C ASN A 123 -15.46 5.40 -22.25
N HIS A 124 -14.93 6.58 -22.61
CA HIS A 124 -13.85 6.69 -23.58
C HIS A 124 -12.48 6.27 -23.01
N TYR A 125 -12.14 6.75 -21.81
CA TYR A 125 -10.80 6.58 -21.24
C TYR A 125 -10.69 5.47 -20.18
N CYS A 126 -11.80 4.94 -19.66
CA CYS A 126 -11.83 4.04 -18.50
C CYS A 126 -12.79 2.84 -18.67
N SER A 127 -12.95 2.32 -19.90
CA SER A 127 -13.87 1.21 -20.23
C SER A 127 -13.62 -0.08 -19.44
N ASP A 128 -12.38 -0.33 -19.00
CA ASP A 128 -12.00 -1.57 -18.32
C ASP A 128 -12.30 -1.56 -16.81
N ALA A 129 -12.51 -0.38 -16.23
CA ALA A 129 -12.65 -0.20 -14.79
C ALA A 129 -14.01 -0.68 -14.24
N GLN A 130 -15.04 -0.79 -15.08
CA GLN A 130 -16.38 -1.21 -14.64
C GLN A 130 -16.51 -2.71 -14.39
N SER A 131 -15.72 -3.54 -15.08
CA SER A 131 -15.69 -5.00 -14.88
C SER A 131 -15.24 -5.41 -13.47
N GLN A 132 -14.64 -4.49 -12.71
CA GLN A 132 -14.21 -4.68 -11.33
C GLN A 132 -15.23 -4.16 -10.29
N VAL A 133 -16.22 -3.37 -10.72
CA VAL A 133 -17.26 -2.78 -9.85
C VAL A 133 -18.52 -3.66 -9.81
N SER A 134 -18.88 -4.32 -10.91
CA SER A 134 -20.09 -5.16 -11.01
C SER A 134 -20.01 -6.50 -10.25
N SER A 135 -18.81 -7.01 -9.92
CA SER A 135 -18.65 -8.26 -9.16
C SER A 135 -18.90 -8.11 -7.65
N ALA A 136 -19.18 -6.90 -7.16
CA ALA A 136 -19.44 -6.62 -5.75
C ALA A 136 -20.95 -6.56 -5.39
N ALA A 137 -21.85 -6.65 -6.37
CA ALA A 137 -23.28 -6.42 -6.17
C ALA A 137 -24.13 -7.68 -5.86
N SER A 138 -23.54 -8.88 -5.79
CA SER A 138 -24.31 -10.13 -5.64
C SER A 138 -24.25 -10.81 -4.27
N ASP A 139 -23.47 -10.31 -3.30
CA ASP A 139 -23.42 -10.91 -1.96
C ASP A 139 -24.16 -10.05 -0.92
N THR A 140 -25.47 -10.28 -0.84
CA THR A 140 -26.31 -9.81 0.28
C THR A 140 -25.96 -10.60 1.54
N ASN A 141 -25.06 -10.05 2.36
CA ASN A 141 -25.08 -10.18 3.82
C ASN A 141 -24.26 -9.01 4.40
N LEU A 142 -24.95 -8.03 4.98
CA LEU A 142 -24.33 -6.94 5.74
C LEU A 142 -23.61 -7.49 6.98
N PRO A 143 -22.39 -7.01 7.26
CA PRO A 143 -22.00 -6.72 8.63
C PRO A 143 -21.74 -5.22 8.83
N ASP A 144 -21.86 -4.81 10.09
CA ASP A 144 -22.03 -3.44 10.56
C ASP A 144 -21.12 -2.36 9.96
N LYS A 145 -21.78 -1.28 9.54
CA LYS A 145 -21.21 0.03 9.23
C LYS A 145 -20.59 0.65 10.49
N ASN A 146 -19.31 0.37 10.76
CA ASN A 146 -18.50 1.22 11.65
C ASN A 146 -16.96 1.05 11.49
N ASN A 147 -16.46 0.46 10.41
CA ASN A 147 -15.03 0.12 10.29
C ASN A 147 -14.28 0.71 9.08
N SER A 148 -14.85 1.63 8.30
CA SER A 148 -14.19 2.20 7.12
C SER A 148 -13.23 3.37 7.41
N VAL A 149 -13.21 3.90 8.63
CA VAL A 149 -12.27 4.96 9.03
C VAL A 149 -11.29 4.40 10.05
N ILE A 150 -10.12 3.99 9.56
CA ILE A 150 -8.95 3.88 10.41
C ILE A 150 -8.47 5.32 10.64
N ASP A 151 -8.65 5.90 11.82
CA ASP A 151 -8.18 7.28 12.13
C ASP A 151 -6.76 7.52 11.58
N GLY A 152 -6.57 8.38 10.57
CA GLY A 152 -5.24 8.65 9.99
C GLY A 152 -4.79 7.78 8.81
N ALA A 153 -5.56 6.79 8.35
CA ALA A 153 -5.33 6.04 7.10
C ALA A 153 -6.62 5.90 6.28
N ILE A 154 -6.71 6.57 5.12
CA ILE A 154 -7.78 6.34 4.15
C ILE A 154 -7.53 4.98 3.48
N LEU A 155 -8.45 4.04 3.66
CA LEU A 155 -8.42 2.73 3.00
C LEU A 155 -8.72 2.92 1.50
N LYS A 156 -7.95 2.28 0.62
CA LYS A 156 -8.22 2.36 -0.83
C LYS A 156 -9.48 1.55 -1.17
N SER A 157 -10.15 1.85 -2.29
CA SER A 157 -11.29 1.04 -2.75
C SER A 157 -10.95 -0.47 -2.82
N GLY A 158 -11.84 -1.32 -2.30
CA GLY A 158 -11.65 -2.76 -2.12
C GLY A 158 -10.66 -3.16 -1.02
N GLU A 159 -10.27 -2.22 -0.15
CA GLU A 159 -9.45 -2.47 1.02
C GLU A 159 -10.30 -2.57 2.30
N ASN A 160 -10.44 -3.78 2.85
CA ASN A 160 -11.29 -4.07 4.00
C ASN A 160 -10.45 -4.37 5.24
N VAL A 161 -10.78 -3.75 6.37
CA VAL A 161 -10.17 -4.06 7.66
C VAL A 161 -10.54 -5.47 8.08
N LEU A 162 -9.53 -6.31 8.30
CA LEU A 162 -9.67 -7.67 8.80
C LEU A 162 -9.63 -7.70 10.33
N ALA A 163 -8.72 -6.94 10.95
CA ALA A 163 -8.59 -6.83 12.39
C ALA A 163 -7.70 -5.67 12.83
N SER A 164 -7.76 -5.32 14.12
CA SER A 164 -6.87 -4.37 14.77
C SER A 164 -6.39 -4.92 16.12
N GLU A 165 -5.08 -4.94 16.34
CA GLU A 165 -4.44 -5.48 17.55
C GLU A 165 -3.43 -4.52 18.16
N SER A 166 -3.33 -4.51 19.49
CA SER A 166 -2.28 -3.74 20.18
C SER A 166 -0.94 -4.47 20.12
N VAL A 167 0.09 -3.78 19.66
CA VAL A 167 1.44 -4.30 19.51
C VAL A 167 2.49 -3.31 20.02
N VAL A 168 3.70 -3.79 20.30
CA VAL A 168 4.87 -2.96 20.59
C VAL A 168 5.91 -3.17 19.50
N ILE A 169 6.42 -2.07 18.94
CA ILE A 169 7.57 -2.06 18.02
C ILE A 169 8.64 -1.14 18.61
N GLY A 170 9.79 -1.72 18.94
CA GLY A 170 10.83 -1.02 19.69
C GLY A 170 10.31 -0.51 21.03
N ARG A 171 10.21 0.82 21.19
CA ARG A 171 9.67 1.47 22.40
C ARG A 171 8.24 2.00 22.21
N ASN A 172 7.65 1.86 21.02
CA ASN A 172 6.36 2.43 20.69
C ASN A 172 5.24 1.40 20.89
N ARG A 173 4.21 1.75 21.67
CA ARG A 173 2.94 1.04 21.71
C ARG A 173 2.07 1.53 20.57
N LEU A 174 1.66 0.62 19.70
CA LEU A 174 0.98 0.91 18.44
C LEU A 174 -0.27 0.04 18.29
N ALA A 175 -1.23 0.51 17.49
CA ALA A 175 -2.28 -0.36 16.96
C ALA A 175 -1.83 -0.89 15.59
N MET A 176 -1.78 -2.21 15.44
CA MET A 176 -1.57 -2.89 14.17
C MET A 176 -2.94 -3.17 13.56
N VAL A 177 -3.29 -2.43 12.50
CA VAL A 177 -4.53 -2.63 11.74
C VAL A 177 -4.19 -3.37 10.46
N VAL A 178 -4.81 -4.53 10.27
CA VAL A 178 -4.58 -5.41 9.13
C VAL A 178 -5.79 -5.33 8.22
N THR A 179 -5.55 -5.15 6.93
CA THR A 179 -6.54 -5.19 5.86
C THR A 179 -6.21 -6.30 4.88
N ASN A 180 -7.08 -6.54 3.90
CA ASN A 180 -6.78 -7.44 2.79
C ASN A 180 -5.68 -6.93 1.83
N LYS A 181 -5.23 -5.66 1.93
CA LYS A 181 -4.17 -5.11 1.06
C LYS A 181 -2.94 -4.57 1.80
N ASN A 182 -3.09 -4.14 3.05
CA ASN A 182 -2.02 -3.52 3.82
C ASN A 182 -2.06 -3.88 5.31
N ILE A 183 -0.92 -3.71 5.97
CA ILE A 183 -0.79 -3.64 7.42
C ILE A 183 -0.38 -2.22 7.79
N PHE A 184 -1.15 -1.58 8.67
CA PHE A 184 -0.87 -0.26 9.21
C PHE A 184 -0.45 -0.39 10.68
N PHE A 185 0.64 0.26 11.06
CA PHE A 185 0.99 0.48 12.46
C PHE A 185 0.70 1.93 12.80
N LYS A 186 -0.11 2.16 13.84
CA LYS A 186 -0.62 3.47 14.21
C LYS A 186 -0.18 3.85 15.60
N LYS A 187 0.26 5.09 15.75
CA LYS A 187 0.58 5.67 17.06
C LYS A 187 -0.58 6.54 17.51
N GLY A 188 -1.15 6.23 18.68
CA GLY A 188 -2.14 7.12 19.31
C GLY A 188 -1.45 8.39 19.82
N THR A 189 -1.96 9.57 19.47
CA THR A 189 -1.50 10.83 20.07
C THR A 189 -2.37 11.13 21.28
N GLY A 190 -1.93 10.64 22.44
CA GLY A 190 -2.72 10.63 23.67
C GLY A 190 -3.11 12.03 24.16
N GLY A 191 -4.41 12.22 24.33
CA GLY A 191 -5.06 13.23 25.15
C GLY A 191 -6.48 12.76 25.44
N MET A 192 -7.04 13.12 26.60
CA MET A 192 -8.37 12.65 27.08
C MET A 192 -9.54 13.02 26.14
N LEU A 193 -9.26 13.80 25.08
CA LEU A 193 -10.19 14.36 24.09
C LEU A 193 -9.65 14.33 22.64
N SER A 194 -8.56 13.60 22.34
CA SER A 194 -7.93 13.57 21.01
C SER A 194 -8.04 12.21 20.32
N ASN A 195 -8.82 12.13 19.23
CA ASN A 195 -8.88 10.97 18.32
C ASN A 195 -7.80 11.01 17.22
N LYS A 196 -6.76 11.86 17.37
CA LYS A 196 -5.68 11.92 16.37
C LYS A 196 -4.78 10.68 16.51
N SER A 197 -4.63 9.94 15.42
CA SER A 197 -3.61 8.90 15.32
C SER A 197 -2.83 9.03 14.02
N GLU A 198 -1.54 8.74 14.10
CA GLU A 198 -0.59 8.93 13.02
C GLU A 198 -0.13 7.56 12.51
N ILE A 199 -0.04 7.39 11.19
CA ILE A 199 0.52 6.16 10.61
C ILE A 199 2.02 6.18 10.90
N PHE A 200 2.44 5.29 11.79
CA PHE A 200 3.85 5.03 12.06
C PHE A 200 4.50 4.28 10.89
N ARG A 201 3.77 3.33 10.29
CA ARG A 201 4.23 2.54 9.14
C ARG A 201 3.05 1.94 8.37
N ARG A 202 3.19 1.81 7.05
CA ARG A 202 2.32 1.06 6.15
C ARG A 202 3.14 0.00 5.43
N ILE A 203 2.61 -1.21 5.30
CA ILE A 203 3.23 -2.33 4.60
C ILE A 203 2.19 -2.92 3.67
N GLY A 204 2.51 -3.06 2.37
CA GLY A 204 1.65 -3.80 1.45
C GLY A 204 1.66 -5.29 1.76
N VAL A 205 0.53 -5.98 1.68
CA VAL A 205 0.48 -7.44 1.87
C VAL A 205 1.38 -8.15 0.84
N ASN A 206 1.45 -7.61 -0.37
CA ASN A 206 2.35 -8.07 -1.44
C ASN A 206 3.86 -7.82 -1.18
N GLU A 207 4.20 -6.99 -0.19
CA GLU A 207 5.58 -6.72 0.21
C GLU A 207 6.05 -7.68 1.31
N ILE A 208 5.16 -8.49 1.89
CA ILE A 208 5.49 -9.45 2.93
C ILE A 208 6.23 -10.64 2.30
N ILE A 209 7.42 -10.92 2.81
CA ILE A 209 8.18 -12.13 2.46
C ILE A 209 7.72 -13.29 3.36
N GLY A 210 7.53 -13.01 4.64
CA GLY A 210 7.07 -14.03 5.57
C GLY A 210 7.08 -13.59 7.02
N VAL A 211 6.75 -14.54 7.88
CA VAL A 211 6.58 -14.32 9.32
C VAL A 211 7.37 -15.39 10.07
N HIS A 212 8.18 -14.97 11.03
CA HIS A 212 8.86 -15.87 11.96
C HIS A 212 8.46 -15.53 13.39
N ALA A 213 8.04 -16.52 14.16
CA ALA A 213 7.54 -16.32 15.51
C ALA A 213 8.49 -16.94 16.54
N GLU A 214 9.01 -16.12 17.44
CA GLU A 214 9.71 -16.54 18.65
C GLU A 214 8.79 -16.32 19.87
N ALA A 215 9.26 -16.64 21.07
CA ALA A 215 8.46 -16.68 22.30
C ALA A 215 7.55 -15.44 22.49
N LYS A 216 8.14 -14.24 22.56
CA LYS A 216 7.40 -12.97 22.76
C LYS A 216 7.36 -12.09 21.51
N HIS A 217 8.05 -12.49 20.46
CA HIS A 217 8.26 -11.66 19.27
C HIS A 217 7.70 -12.36 18.03
N ILE A 218 7.10 -11.57 17.17
CA ILE A 218 6.82 -11.93 15.78
C ILE A 218 7.70 -11.04 14.92
N PHE A 219 8.52 -11.63 14.08
CA PHE A 219 9.32 -10.95 13.08
C PHE A 219 8.57 -11.00 11.75
N LEU A 220 8.16 -9.84 11.27
CA LEU A 220 7.58 -9.66 9.94
C LEU A 220 8.71 -9.28 8.98
N LEU A 221 8.93 -10.11 7.96
CA LEU A 221 9.92 -9.88 6.92
C LEU A 221 9.25 -9.25 5.72
N THR A 222 9.79 -8.14 5.22
CA THR A 222 9.21 -7.36 4.13
C THR A 222 10.25 -6.85 3.15
N GLY A 223 9.80 -6.37 1.98
CA GLY A 223 10.64 -5.67 1.01
C GLY A 223 11.00 -6.52 -0.20
N SER A 224 11.23 -5.86 -1.34
CA SER A 224 11.61 -6.54 -2.59
C SER A 224 13.10 -6.40 -2.90
N LYS A 225 13.65 -5.19 -2.71
CA LYS A 225 15.08 -4.91 -2.91
C LYS A 225 15.91 -5.32 -1.71
N ASP A 226 15.59 -4.79 -0.54
CA ASP A 226 16.28 -5.08 0.72
C ASP A 226 15.29 -5.74 1.69
N ILE A 227 15.69 -6.84 2.32
CA ILE A 227 14.85 -7.47 3.34
C ILE A 227 14.87 -6.60 4.60
N GLU A 228 13.69 -6.16 5.03
CA GLU A 228 13.48 -5.48 6.30
C GLU A 228 12.87 -6.45 7.31
N ILE A 229 13.36 -6.40 8.56
CA ILE A 229 12.91 -7.26 9.65
C ILE A 229 12.25 -6.39 10.72
N ILE A 230 10.93 -6.51 10.85
CA ILE A 230 10.15 -5.74 11.82
C ILE A 230 9.81 -6.63 12.99
N GLY A 231 10.45 -6.37 14.14
CA GLY A 231 10.15 -7.06 15.40
C GLY A 231 8.91 -6.47 16.07
N ILE A 232 7.87 -7.30 16.22
CA ILE A 232 6.58 -6.95 16.79
C ILE A 232 6.35 -7.78 18.06
N GLN A 233 6.02 -7.14 19.17
CA GLN A 233 5.55 -7.81 20.39
C GLN A 233 4.04 -7.61 20.51
N PRO A 234 3.21 -8.56 20.10
CA PRO A 234 1.75 -8.45 20.20
C PRO A 234 1.27 -8.67 21.63
N LYS A 235 0.20 -7.97 22.03
CA LYS A 235 -0.51 -8.26 23.30
C LYS A 235 -1.16 -9.66 23.27
N ASN A 236 -1.71 -10.05 22.11
CA ASN A 236 -2.26 -11.38 21.86
C ASN A 236 -1.51 -12.04 20.68
N ARG A 237 -0.53 -12.90 20.98
CA ARG A 237 0.36 -13.52 19.98
C ARG A 237 -0.38 -14.45 19.02
N GLU A 238 -1.24 -15.32 19.55
CA GLU A 238 -1.96 -16.30 18.73
C GLU A 238 -2.90 -15.62 17.75
N LYS A 239 -3.64 -14.60 18.20
CA LYS A 239 -4.54 -13.83 17.34
C LYS A 239 -3.80 -13.12 16.21
N VAL A 240 -2.63 -12.55 16.49
CA VAL A 240 -1.80 -11.91 15.46
C VAL A 240 -1.22 -12.93 14.48
N LEU A 241 -0.80 -14.11 14.94
CA LEU A 241 -0.31 -15.16 14.06
C LEU A 241 -1.42 -15.72 13.15
N ASP A 242 -2.61 -15.95 13.69
CA ASP A 242 -3.78 -16.38 12.90
C ASP A 242 -4.12 -15.33 11.82
N LEU A 243 -4.15 -14.06 12.21
CA LEU A 243 -4.42 -12.94 11.31
C LEU A 243 -3.39 -12.85 10.16
N LEU A 244 -2.10 -12.95 10.47
CA LEU A 244 -1.05 -12.97 9.45
C LEU A 244 -1.10 -14.26 8.59
N GLY A 245 -1.50 -15.38 9.19
CA GLY A 245 -1.72 -16.64 8.49
C GLY A 245 -2.81 -16.55 7.42
N ARG A 246 -3.89 -15.79 7.66
CA ARG A 246 -4.96 -15.56 6.68
C ARG A 246 -4.48 -14.80 5.43
N LEU A 247 -3.44 -13.97 5.56
CA LEU A 247 -2.85 -13.23 4.45
C LEU A 247 -1.86 -14.07 3.61
N ARG A 248 -1.52 -15.27 4.07
CA ARG A 248 -0.43 -16.09 3.52
C ARG A 248 -0.56 -16.36 2.03
N ALA A 249 -1.75 -16.71 1.57
CA ALA A 249 -1.96 -17.04 0.16
C ALA A 249 -1.59 -15.88 -0.78
N ASP A 250 -1.78 -14.63 -0.35
CA ASP A 250 -1.53 -13.47 -1.19
C ASP A 250 -0.05 -13.11 -1.31
N TYR A 251 0.70 -13.23 -0.22
CA TYR A 251 2.12 -12.90 -0.23
C TYR A 251 3.01 -14.05 -0.74
N LEU A 252 2.52 -15.31 -0.73
CA LEU A 252 3.24 -16.45 -1.33
C LEU A 252 3.35 -16.38 -2.87
N LYS A 253 2.60 -15.50 -3.54
CA LYS A 253 2.68 -15.29 -5.00
C LYS A 253 4.03 -14.70 -5.46
N GLY A 254 4.80 -14.11 -4.54
CA GLY A 254 6.07 -13.43 -4.80
C GLY A 254 7.30 -14.11 -4.20
N GLU A 255 8.24 -13.28 -3.76
CA GLU A 255 9.33 -13.77 -2.89
C GLU A 255 8.75 -14.16 -1.54
N HIS A 256 9.04 -15.37 -1.06
CA HIS A 256 8.51 -15.84 0.20
C HIS A 256 9.51 -16.63 1.03
N LEU A 257 9.31 -16.57 2.35
CA LEU A 257 10.15 -17.21 3.34
C LEU A 257 10.03 -18.73 3.29
N LEU A 258 11.15 -19.41 3.13
CA LEU A 258 11.27 -20.87 3.24
C LEU A 258 11.78 -21.28 4.61
N ARG A 259 12.80 -20.58 5.12
CA ARG A 259 13.40 -20.85 6.43
C ARG A 259 14.01 -19.61 7.06
N LEU A 260 13.96 -19.53 8.39
CA LEU A 260 14.62 -18.49 9.17
C LEU A 260 15.15 -19.07 10.48
N THR A 261 16.35 -18.64 10.87
CA THR A 261 16.87 -18.80 12.23
C THR A 261 17.53 -17.50 12.67
N ARG A 262 17.57 -17.27 13.97
CA ARG A 262 18.19 -16.10 14.57
C ARG A 262 19.19 -16.57 15.63
N THR A 263 20.45 -16.16 15.46
CA THR A 263 21.52 -16.39 16.45
C THR A 263 21.99 -15.06 16.99
N GLY A 264 21.57 -14.72 18.22
CA GLY A 264 21.91 -13.44 18.83
C GLY A 264 21.24 -12.27 18.11
N ALA A 265 22.01 -11.50 17.33
CA ALA A 265 21.52 -10.39 16.50
C ALA A 265 21.54 -10.69 15.00
N GLN A 266 22.09 -11.84 14.61
CA GLN A 266 22.16 -12.28 13.22
C GLN A 266 20.92 -13.08 12.86
N PHE A 267 20.34 -12.76 11.71
CA PHE A 267 19.30 -13.52 11.05
C PHE A 267 19.88 -14.21 9.83
N LEU A 268 19.64 -15.51 9.72
CA LEU A 268 19.82 -16.26 8.50
C LEU A 268 18.44 -16.53 7.89
N ILE A 269 18.24 -16.09 6.65
CA ILE A 269 16.95 -16.04 5.99
C ILE A 269 17.09 -16.72 4.64
N LEU A 270 16.32 -17.78 4.39
CA LEU A 270 16.21 -18.39 3.07
C LEU A 270 14.82 -18.10 2.51
N THR A 271 14.77 -17.46 1.36
CA THR A 271 13.57 -17.28 0.54
C THR A 271 13.66 -18.16 -0.70
N ASN A 272 12.58 -18.23 -1.48
CA ASN A 272 12.62 -18.84 -2.82
C ASN A 272 13.52 -18.08 -3.84
N LYS A 273 14.10 -16.93 -3.47
CA LYS A 273 14.97 -16.14 -4.37
C LYS A 273 16.40 -15.98 -3.87
N ARG A 274 16.62 -15.90 -2.55
CA ARG A 274 17.93 -15.60 -1.97
C ARG A 274 18.11 -16.21 -0.57
N LEU A 275 19.37 -16.45 -0.24
CA LEU A 275 19.85 -16.66 1.11
C LEU A 275 20.45 -15.33 1.60
N ALA A 276 19.91 -14.78 2.69
CA ALA A 276 20.36 -13.52 3.27
C ALA A 276 20.86 -13.72 4.70
N ILE A 277 21.96 -13.04 5.04
CA ILE A 277 22.54 -12.95 6.37
C ILE A 277 22.47 -11.49 6.77
N ILE A 278 21.70 -11.19 7.82
CA ILE A 278 21.46 -9.81 8.27
C ILE A 278 21.83 -9.71 9.74
N ASN A 279 22.76 -8.83 10.09
CA ASN A 279 23.15 -8.59 11.47
C ASN A 279 22.59 -7.25 11.96
N MET A 280 21.67 -7.30 12.91
CA MET A 280 21.00 -6.10 13.42
C MET A 280 21.88 -5.20 14.29
N ARG A 281 23.09 -5.64 14.70
CA ARG A 281 23.99 -4.82 15.54
C ARG A 281 24.81 -3.82 14.74
N ASP A 282 25.27 -4.21 13.56
CA ASP A 282 26.14 -3.41 12.68
C ASP A 282 25.48 -3.09 11.32
N ASP A 283 24.24 -3.54 11.11
CA ASP A 283 23.47 -3.42 9.87
C ASP A 283 24.20 -4.03 8.65
N SER A 284 25.12 -4.97 8.89
CA SER A 284 25.75 -5.73 7.81
C SER A 284 24.75 -6.68 7.15
N ARG A 285 24.82 -6.75 5.83
CA ARG A 285 23.91 -7.51 4.96
C ARG A 285 24.72 -8.22 3.91
N GLU A 286 24.60 -9.55 3.89
CA GLU A 286 25.15 -10.39 2.84
C GLU A 286 24.03 -11.18 2.20
N GLU A 287 24.04 -11.29 0.88
CA GLU A 287 23.03 -12.02 0.14
C GLU A 287 23.66 -12.87 -0.95
N ILE A 288 23.13 -14.08 -1.13
CA ILE A 288 23.42 -14.98 -2.24
C ILE A 288 22.10 -15.27 -2.94
N LYS A 289 22.02 -15.05 -4.26
CA LYS A 289 20.84 -15.48 -5.03
C LYS A 289 20.76 -17.01 -5.02
N VAL A 290 19.59 -17.59 -4.80
CA VAL A 290 19.41 -19.06 -4.78
C VAL A 290 19.93 -19.69 -6.08
N LYS A 291 19.67 -19.06 -7.23
CA LYS A 291 20.19 -19.50 -8.55
C LYS A 291 21.71 -19.47 -8.69
N GLY A 292 22.39 -18.68 -7.86
CA GLY A 292 23.85 -18.60 -7.82
C GLY A 292 24.47 -19.64 -6.89
N ILE A 293 23.69 -20.36 -6.07
CA ILE A 293 24.20 -21.39 -5.17
C ILE A 293 24.53 -22.64 -5.98
N ILE A 294 25.79 -23.05 -5.96
CA ILE A 294 26.30 -24.24 -6.67
C ILE A 294 26.64 -25.40 -5.74
N GLY A 295 26.57 -25.20 -4.42
CA GLY A 295 26.76 -26.27 -3.45
C GLY A 295 26.51 -25.83 -2.01
N SER A 296 26.15 -26.79 -1.17
CA SER A 296 26.03 -26.64 0.27
C SER A 296 26.66 -27.85 0.98
N GLN A 297 27.29 -27.63 2.13
CA GLN A 297 27.93 -28.69 2.90
C GLN A 297 27.85 -28.40 4.39
N VAL A 298 27.53 -29.43 5.19
CA VAL A 298 27.65 -29.36 6.65
C VAL A 298 29.05 -29.78 7.08
N VAL A 299 29.68 -28.93 7.88
CA VAL A 299 30.94 -29.22 8.58
C VAL A 299 30.63 -29.32 10.07
N ASN A 300 30.66 -30.54 10.60
CA ASN A 300 30.44 -30.77 12.02
C ASN A 300 31.57 -30.16 12.84
N GLY A 301 31.23 -29.39 13.86
CA GLY A 301 32.19 -28.99 14.87
C GLY A 301 32.61 -30.19 15.72
N GLY A 302 33.83 -30.15 16.28
CA GLY A 302 34.25 -31.13 17.29
C GLY A 302 33.37 -31.06 18.56
N LEU A 303 33.70 -31.84 19.60
CA LEU A 303 32.88 -32.05 20.83
C LEU A 303 32.22 -30.81 21.47
N PHE A 304 32.74 -29.60 21.23
CA PHE A 304 32.29 -28.34 21.82
C PHE A 304 32.02 -27.22 20.78
N LYS A 305 32.08 -27.50 19.48
CA LYS A 305 31.86 -26.51 18.41
C LYS A 305 30.54 -26.78 17.71
N LYS A 306 29.78 -25.73 17.41
CA LYS A 306 28.57 -25.87 16.59
C LYS A 306 28.93 -26.30 15.17
N ALA A 307 28.01 -27.02 14.53
CA ALA A 307 28.12 -27.33 13.11
C ALA A 307 28.06 -26.03 12.29
N LYS A 308 28.83 -25.99 11.21
CA LYS A 308 28.85 -24.90 10.24
C LYS A 308 28.21 -25.37 8.94
N LEU A 309 27.50 -24.47 8.29
CA LEU A 309 27.02 -24.62 6.94
C LEU A 309 27.94 -23.86 5.99
N ILE A 310 28.52 -24.54 5.01
CA ILE A 310 29.27 -23.91 3.93
C ILE A 310 28.33 -23.79 2.73
N VAL A 311 28.18 -22.59 2.19
CA VAL A 311 27.43 -22.34 0.96
C VAL A 311 28.41 -21.82 -0.10
N SER A 312 28.39 -22.46 -1.27
CA SER A 312 29.25 -22.11 -2.41
C SER A 312 28.43 -21.36 -3.46
N GLU A 313 28.92 -20.20 -3.89
CA GLU A 313 28.30 -19.31 -4.86
C GLU A 313 29.11 -19.29 -6.16
N SER A 314 28.43 -19.26 -7.32
CA SER A 314 29.09 -19.09 -8.61
C SER A 314 29.59 -17.66 -8.82
N GLY A 315 30.79 -17.55 -9.35
CA GLY A 315 31.46 -16.30 -9.70
C GLY A 315 32.70 -16.62 -10.55
N ASP A 316 33.52 -15.60 -10.84
CA ASP A 316 34.79 -15.79 -11.55
C ASP A 316 35.70 -16.80 -10.82
N ASP A 317 35.64 -16.78 -9.48
CA ASP A 317 36.11 -17.84 -8.59
C ASP A 317 34.96 -18.29 -7.67
N VAL A 318 34.94 -19.59 -7.31
CA VAL A 318 33.94 -20.13 -6.38
C VAL A 318 34.10 -19.49 -4.99
N GLN A 319 33.12 -18.68 -4.61
CA GLN A 319 33.07 -18.05 -3.29
C GLN A 319 32.43 -19.01 -2.29
N LYS A 320 33.06 -19.21 -1.13
CA LYS A 320 32.54 -20.05 -0.04
C LYS A 320 32.23 -19.20 1.17
N ARG A 321 31.01 -19.31 1.70
CA ARG A 321 30.59 -18.65 2.93
C ARG A 321 30.36 -19.68 4.02
N GLU A 322 31.01 -19.49 5.16
CA GLU A 322 30.78 -20.30 6.35
C GLU A 322 29.77 -19.62 7.26
N ILE A 323 28.71 -20.34 7.62
CA ILE A 323 27.59 -19.81 8.41
C ILE A 323 27.41 -20.71 9.63
N GLU A 324 27.44 -20.12 10.83
CA GLU A 324 27.12 -20.85 12.05
C GLU A 324 25.60 -20.93 12.20
N VAL A 325 25.08 -22.16 12.33
CA VAL A 325 23.64 -22.41 12.45
C VAL A 325 23.38 -23.46 13.53
N ASP A 326 22.16 -23.45 14.06
CA ASP A 326 21.67 -24.40 15.05
C ASP A 326 21.54 -25.82 14.47
N ASP A 327 20.80 -25.96 13.36
CA ASP A 327 20.52 -27.23 12.69
C ASP A 327 21.06 -27.21 11.25
N ALA A 328 22.37 -27.41 11.13
CA ALA A 328 23.07 -27.33 9.85
C ALA A 328 22.54 -28.32 8.80
N GLY A 329 22.12 -29.52 9.22
CA GLY A 329 21.56 -30.53 8.32
C GLY A 329 20.22 -30.09 7.73
N ALA A 330 19.31 -29.57 8.55
CA ALA A 330 18.03 -29.10 8.05
C ALA A 330 18.15 -27.80 7.23
N TRP A 331 19.15 -26.96 7.51
CA TRP A 331 19.50 -25.83 6.66
C TRP A 331 20.08 -26.25 5.31
N GLN A 332 21.01 -27.21 5.28
CA GLN A 332 21.56 -27.75 4.05
C GLN A 332 20.43 -28.27 3.15
N LYS A 333 19.57 -29.12 3.71
CA LYS A 333 18.41 -29.67 2.98
C LYS A 333 17.50 -28.58 2.44
N ALA A 334 17.16 -27.57 3.25
CA ALA A 334 16.30 -26.47 2.81
C ALA A 334 16.90 -25.67 1.65
N ILE A 335 18.23 -25.45 1.65
CA ILE A 335 18.93 -24.80 0.55
C ILE A 335 18.91 -25.68 -0.70
N GLU A 336 19.21 -26.98 -0.58
CA GLU A 336 19.18 -27.91 -1.70
C GLU A 336 17.78 -27.99 -2.34
N ASP A 337 16.74 -28.06 -1.51
CA ASP A 337 15.34 -28.05 -1.97
C ASP A 337 15.02 -26.73 -2.70
N ALA A 338 15.47 -25.58 -2.17
CA ALA A 338 15.25 -24.28 -2.80
C ALA A 338 15.97 -24.13 -4.15
N VAL A 339 17.22 -24.57 -4.25
CA VAL A 339 18.02 -24.56 -5.50
C VAL A 339 17.38 -25.45 -6.55
N ARG A 340 16.84 -26.61 -6.15
CA ARG A 340 16.20 -27.57 -7.06
C ARG A 340 14.97 -27.00 -7.77
N VAL A 341 14.25 -26.07 -7.14
CA VAL A 341 13.01 -25.49 -7.65
C VAL A 341 13.16 -24.08 -8.23
N SER A 342 14.37 -23.50 -8.17
CA SER A 342 14.62 -22.09 -8.53
C SER A 342 14.78 -21.81 -10.02
#